data_AF-A0A926R7Z9-F1
#
_entry.id   AF-A0A926R7Z9-F1
#
_cell.length_a   1.000
_cell.length_b   1.000
_cell.length_c   1.000
_cell.angle_alpha   90.00
_cell.angle_beta   90.00
_cell.angle_gamma   90.00
#
_symmetry.space_group_name_H-M   'P 1'
#
loop_
_entity.id
_entity.type
_entity.pdbx_description
1 polymer ?
#
loop_
_entity_poly.entity_id
_entity_poly.type
_entity_poly.pdbx_seq_one_letter_code
_entity_poly.pdbx_strand_id
1 'polypeptide(L)' 'MSFNTFGKTFRFTTWGESHGPAIGCIIDGCPPLIPLKEADIQKELNKRKP' A
#
# COMPACT_ATOMS: atom_id res chain seq x y z
N MET A 1 -5.87 -7.79 -17.97
CA MET A 1 -5.06 -6.60 -17.61
C MET A 1 -5.81 -5.82 -16.55
N SER A 2 -5.31 -5.79 -15.32
CA SER A 2 -5.97 -5.14 -14.19
C SER A 2 -5.66 -3.65 -14.15
N PHE A 3 -6.70 -2.80 -14.02
CA PHE A 3 -6.56 -1.40 -13.60
C PHE A 3 -6.20 -1.37 -12.11
N ASN A 4 -4.92 -1.60 -11.80
CA ASN A 4 -4.40 -1.74 -10.44
C ASN A 4 -3.68 -0.48 -9.93
N THR A 5 -3.65 0.59 -10.73
CA THR A 5 -2.95 1.84 -10.44
C THR A 5 -3.95 2.99 -10.31
N PHE A 6 -3.86 3.74 -9.21
CA PHE A 6 -4.75 4.87 -8.90
C PHE A 6 -3.92 6.11 -8.52
N GLY A 7 -4.38 7.28 -8.95
CA GLY A 7 -3.73 8.57 -8.65
C GLY A 7 -2.87 9.12 -9.79
N LYS A 8 -2.45 10.38 -9.67
CA LYS A 8 -1.66 11.12 -10.68
C LYS A 8 -0.32 11.57 -10.12
N THR A 9 -0.35 12.49 -9.15
CA THR A 9 0.87 12.99 -8.48
C THR A 9 1.25 12.12 -7.29
N PHE A 10 0.29 11.80 -6.43
CA PHE A 10 0.41 10.73 -5.43
C PHE A 10 -0.33 9.52 -5.97
N ARG A 11 0.40 8.42 -6.20
CA ARG A 11 -0.09 7.26 -6.95
C ARG A 11 0.20 5.98 -6.21
N PHE A 12 -0.74 5.05 -6.19
CA PHE A 12 -0.52 3.71 -5.66
C PHE A 12 -0.87 2.64 -6.68
N THR A 13 -0.02 1.62 -6.78
CA THR A 13 -0.17 0.48 -7.68
C THR A 13 -0.15 -0.81 -6.86
N THR A 14 -1.19 -1.62 -6.97
CA THR A 14 -1.36 -2.86 -6.19
C THR A 14 -0.93 -4.10 -6.99
N TRP A 15 -0.49 -5.14 -6.30
CA TRP A 15 -0.12 -6.42 -6.90
C TRP A 15 -0.30 -7.58 -5.91
N GLY A 16 -0.30 -8.79 -6.44
CA GLY A 16 -0.47 -10.02 -5.68
C GLY A 16 -1.91 -10.52 -5.66
N GLU A 17 -2.04 -11.76 -5.19
CA GLU A 17 -3.30 -12.50 -5.14
C GLU A 17 -3.51 -13.05 -3.73
N SER A 18 -4.76 -13.20 -3.30
CA SER A 18 -5.09 -13.68 -1.95
C SER A 18 -4.51 -15.06 -1.62
N HIS A 19 -4.35 -15.92 -2.62
CA HIS A 19 -3.74 -17.26 -2.50
C HIS A 19 -2.29 -17.30 -3.02
N GLY A 20 -1.76 -16.17 -3.46
CA GLY A 20 -0.39 -16.05 -3.93
C GLY A 20 0.61 -16.05 -2.77
N PRO A 21 1.92 -16.08 -3.09
CA PRO A 21 2.98 -16.08 -2.08
C PRO A 21 3.04 -14.76 -1.28
N ALA A 22 2.56 -13.65 -1.86
CA ALA A 22 2.54 -12.34 -1.23
C ALA A 22 1.51 -11.40 -1.88
N ILE A 23 1.13 -10.36 -1.14
CA ILE A 23 0.37 -9.20 -1.63
C ILE A 23 1.11 -7.92 -1.29
N GLY A 24 0.92 -6.88 -2.08
CA GLY A 24 1.58 -5.61 -1.83
C GLY A 24 1.11 -4.45 -2.69
N CYS A 25 1.76 -3.31 -2.49
CA CYS A 25 1.56 -2.13 -3.29
C CYS A 25 2.82 -1.29 -3.35
N ILE A 26 2.92 -0.46 -4.38
CA ILE A 26 3.94 0.56 -4.58
C ILE A 26 3.26 1.92 -4.42
N ILE A 27 3.89 2.84 -3.71
CA ILE A 27 3.41 4.22 -3.53
C ILE A 27 4.44 5.18 -4.10
N ASP A 28 4.02 5.96 -5.09
CA ASP A 28 4.82 6.99 -5.76
C ASP A 28 4.35 8.40 -5.38
N GLY A 29 5.28 9.36 -5.39
CA GLY A 29 4.98 10.78 -5.16
C GLY A 29 4.77 11.14 -3.70
N CYS A 30 5.23 10.30 -2.78
CA CYS A 30 5.28 10.64 -1.36
C CYS A 30 6.34 11.74 -1.13
N PRO A 31 5.99 12.87 -0.50
CA PRO A 31 6.97 13.89 -0.14
C PRO A 31 8.07 13.33 0.77
N PRO A 32 9.31 13.84 0.66
CA PRO A 32 10.40 13.40 1.52
C PRO A 32 10.19 13.86 2.98
N LEU A 33 10.99 13.32 3.89
CA LEU A 33 11.03 13.68 5.32
C LEU A 33 9.76 13.34 6.12
N ILE A 34 8.87 12.51 5.58
CA ILE A 34 7.76 11.94 6.34
C ILE A 34 8.29 10.72 7.11
N PRO A 35 8.26 10.72 8.46
CA PRO A 35 8.63 9.54 9.22
C PRO A 35 7.62 8.43 8.95
N LEU A 36 8.10 7.30 8.44
CA LEU A 36 7.28 6.12 8.15
C LEU A 36 7.96 4.89 8.72
N LYS A 37 7.22 4.12 9.52
CA LYS A 37 7.64 2.82 10.05
C LYS A 37 6.58 1.77 9.78
N GLU A 38 6.99 0.52 9.74
CA GLU A 38 6.09 -0.62 9.54
C GLU A 38 4.98 -0.69 10.60
N ALA A 39 5.28 -0.28 11.84
CA ALA A 39 4.32 -0.21 12.94
C ALA A 39 3.15 0.75 12.67
N ASP A 40 3.40 1.83 11.93
CA ASP A 40 2.35 2.79 11.55
C ASP A 40 1.34 2.14 10.60
N ILE A 41 1.82 1.30 9.68
CA ILE A 41 1.00 0.55 8.73
C ILE A 41 0.26 -0.59 9.46
N GLN A 42 0.96 -1.35 10.29
CA GLN A 42 0.37 -2.50 11.00
C GLN A 42 -0.77 -2.09 11.93
N LYS A 43 -0.67 -0.92 12.57
CA LYS A 43 -1.75 -0.36 13.40
C LYS A 43 -3.04 -0.19 12.59
N GLU A 44 -2.97 0.36 11.38
CA GLU A 44 -4.14 0.53 10.50
C GLU A 44 -4.64 -0.82 9.96
N LEU A 45 -3.74 -1.76 9.65
CA LEU A 45 -4.12 -3.11 9.22
C LEU A 45 -4.87 -3.89 10.30
N ASN A 46 -4.48 -3.71 11.57
CA ASN A 46 -5.08 -4.40 12.72
C ASN A 46 -6.52 -3.96 12.97
N LYS A 47 -6.87 -2.70 12.71
CA LYS A 47 -8.25 -2.18 12.87
C LYS A 47 -9.28 -2.90 11.98
N ARG A 48 -8.83 -3.63 10.95
CA ARG A 48 -9.73 -4.39 10.05
C ARG A 48 -10.37 -5.59 10.75
N LYS A 49 -9.85 -6.01 11.91
CA LYS A 49 -10.42 -7.04 12.75
C LYS A 49 -10.98 -6.37 14.01
N PRO A 50 -12.26 -6.57 14.37
CA PRO A 50 -12.75 -6.17 15.69
C PRO A 50 -12.05 -6.97 16.80
#